data_AF-A0A0X3XLS9-F1
#
_entry.id   AF-A0A0X3XLS9-F1
#
_cell.length_a   1.000
_cell.length_b   1.000
_cell.length_c   1.000
_cell.angle_alpha   90.00
_cell.angle_beta   90.00
_cell.angle_gamma   90.00
#
_symmetry.space_group_name_H-M   'P 1'
#
loop_
_entity.id
_entity.type
_entity.pdbx_description
1 polymer ?
#
loop_
_entity_poly.entity_id
_entity_poly.type
_entity_poly.pdbx_seq_one_letter_code
_entity_poly.pdbx_strand_id
1 'polypeptide(L)'
;MPKVSSVIVPYTTYLRVYEPLAAFPEPERGHWTRYARRPDRPSYQDELRRSLADLLPTPPVPVPVHESSDAFVLEVDGVVCVCPWRTRLRGWQALGELGDELPRPVLDAVLPEVVRRQAALDYERWLARNPDARPWIRTSTWQVPLHWFVLVSDGERRFDKGSGDVPPMLRYQTPMVEARRRVARALRTLKETVDEGPLIDGLLDVGRWLEEFHPRSLVELDYGGLVHALPAGELEDDHSAADVAEGIEALRHGDGEAAGEAYGRLVERWRSVRDRRSAN
;
A
#
# COMPACT_ATOMS: atom_id res chain seq x y z
N MET A 1 -28.33 8.10 12.17
CA MET A 1 -27.00 7.65 11.73
C MET A 1 -25.98 8.19 12.71
N PRO A 2 -25.08 7.38 13.29
CA PRO A 2 -24.01 7.93 14.10
C PRO A 2 -23.20 8.88 13.21
N LYS A 3 -22.85 10.06 13.72
CA LYS A 3 -21.96 10.99 13.02
C LYS A 3 -20.67 10.22 12.71
N VAL A 4 -20.48 9.92 11.43
CA VAL A 4 -19.22 9.39 10.92
C VAL A 4 -18.16 10.42 11.34
N SER A 5 -17.19 9.99 12.13
CA SER A 5 -16.11 10.85 12.61
C SER A 5 -15.52 11.64 11.43
N SER A 6 -15.35 12.95 11.59
CA SER A 6 -14.73 13.85 10.61
C SER A 6 -13.20 13.68 10.52
N VAL A 7 -12.64 12.72 11.28
CA VAL A 7 -11.20 12.45 11.29
C VAL A 7 -10.79 11.84 9.95
N ILE A 8 -10.00 12.60 9.21
CA ILE A 8 -9.26 12.14 8.05
C ILE A 8 -7.93 11.59 8.56
N VAL A 9 -7.59 10.37 8.17
CA VAL A 9 -6.30 9.76 8.49
C VAL A 9 -5.32 10.07 7.34
N PRO A 10 -4.31 10.94 7.56
CA PRO A 10 -3.65 11.63 6.45
C PRO A 10 -2.30 11.01 6.06
N TYR A 11 -1.96 9.80 6.52
CA TYR A 11 -0.58 9.30 6.43
C TYR A 11 -0.38 7.97 5.71
N THR A 12 -1.43 7.23 5.36
CA THR A 12 -1.29 5.88 4.77
C THR A 12 -1.24 5.91 3.25
N THR A 13 -0.21 5.29 2.66
CA THR A 13 -0.13 4.99 1.23
C THR A 13 -0.41 3.51 0.99
N TYR A 14 -0.85 3.18 -0.22
CA TYR A 14 -1.28 1.85 -0.58
C TYR A 14 -0.65 1.39 -1.88
N LEU A 15 -0.17 0.15 -1.90
CA LEU A 15 0.05 -0.61 -3.11
C LEU A 15 -0.99 -1.72 -3.16
N ARG A 16 -1.88 -1.69 -4.15
CA ARG A 16 -3.04 -2.57 -4.26
C ARG A 16 -2.97 -3.41 -5.53
N VAL A 17 -3.41 -4.66 -5.44
CA VAL A 17 -3.66 -5.51 -6.60
C VAL A 17 -5.17 -5.74 -6.73
N TYR A 18 -5.69 -5.46 -7.92
CA TYR A 18 -7.08 -5.74 -8.28
C TYR A 18 -7.10 -6.95 -9.22
N GLU A 19 -7.64 -8.07 -8.77
CA GLU A 19 -7.74 -9.29 -9.56
C GLU A 19 -9.09 -9.39 -10.26
N PRO A 20 -9.14 -9.91 -11.51
CA PRO A 20 -10.41 -10.19 -12.16
C PRO A 20 -11.19 -11.24 -11.34
N LEU A 21 -12.53 -11.16 -11.34
CA LEU A 21 -13.38 -12.12 -10.62
C LEU A 21 -13.07 -13.59 -10.94
N ALA A 22 -12.60 -13.88 -12.16
CA ALA A 22 -12.20 -15.21 -12.59
C ALA A 22 -11.00 -15.80 -11.82
N ALA A 23 -10.19 -14.97 -11.15
CA ALA A 23 -9.07 -15.40 -10.32
C ALA A 23 -9.50 -15.98 -8.97
N PHE A 24 -10.72 -15.69 -8.52
CA PHE A 24 -11.24 -16.16 -7.23
C PHE A 24 -11.95 -17.52 -7.40
N PRO A 25 -11.77 -18.48 -6.48
CA PRO A 25 -12.55 -19.72 -6.44
C PRO A 25 -13.97 -19.47 -5.90
N GLU A 26 -14.90 -20.40 -6.14
CA GLU A 26 -16.18 -20.40 -5.41
C GLU A 26 -15.97 -20.92 -3.97
N PRO A 27 -16.71 -20.43 -2.96
CA PRO A 27 -17.83 -19.47 -3.05
C PRO A 27 -17.42 -17.98 -3.04
N GLU A 28 -16.13 -17.68 -3.00
CA GLU A 28 -15.61 -16.31 -2.88
C GLU A 28 -15.92 -15.46 -4.12
N ARG A 29 -15.80 -16.03 -5.32
CA ARG A 29 -16.19 -15.38 -6.58
C ARG A 29 -17.65 -14.94 -6.56
N GLY A 30 -18.58 -15.80 -6.13
CA GLY A 30 -20.00 -15.45 -6.00
C GLY A 30 -20.25 -14.35 -4.97
N HIS A 31 -19.50 -14.33 -3.87
CA HIS A 31 -19.52 -13.22 -2.90
C HIS A 31 -19.09 -11.91 -3.56
N TRP A 32 -17.91 -11.87 -4.19
CA TRP A 32 -17.38 -10.65 -4.81
C TRP A 32 -18.22 -10.17 -5.99
N THR A 33 -18.82 -11.08 -6.76
CA THR A 33 -19.74 -10.73 -7.85
C THR A 33 -20.96 -9.96 -7.34
N ARG A 34 -21.53 -10.37 -6.19
CA ARG A 34 -22.64 -9.64 -5.56
C ARG A 34 -22.17 -8.34 -4.92
N TYR A 35 -21.02 -8.37 -4.24
CA TYR A 35 -20.45 -7.20 -3.59
C TYR A 35 -20.17 -6.07 -4.60
N ALA A 36 -19.59 -6.38 -5.75
CA ALA A 36 -19.25 -5.41 -6.80
C ALA A 36 -20.46 -4.63 -7.34
N ARG A 37 -21.68 -5.17 -7.22
CA ARG A 37 -22.93 -4.52 -7.65
C ARG A 37 -23.52 -3.58 -6.61
N ARG A 38 -22.95 -3.52 -5.41
CA ARG A 38 -23.46 -2.64 -4.35
C ARG A 38 -23.21 -1.16 -4.71
N PRO A 39 -24.20 -0.27 -4.54
CA PRO A 39 -24.03 1.15 -4.81
C PRO A 39 -23.06 1.78 -3.82
N ASP A 40 -23.22 1.47 -2.53
CA ASP A 40 -22.40 2.01 -1.46
C ASP A 40 -21.31 1.02 -1.06
N ARG A 41 -20.06 1.45 -1.22
CA ARG A 41 -18.85 0.71 -0.86
C ARG A 41 -18.00 1.58 0.06
N PRO A 42 -17.56 1.06 1.22
CA PRO A 42 -16.69 1.81 2.13
C PRO A 42 -15.39 2.26 1.44
N SER A 43 -14.90 3.43 1.83
CA SER A 43 -13.61 3.97 1.39
C SER A 43 -12.48 3.50 2.29
N TYR A 44 -11.23 3.75 1.87
CA TYR A 44 -10.06 3.50 2.72
C TYR A 44 -10.10 4.33 4.02
N GLN A 45 -10.70 5.52 4.01
CA GLN A 45 -10.91 6.32 5.23
C GLN A 45 -11.90 5.65 6.18
N ASP A 46 -12.91 4.96 5.67
CA ASP A 46 -13.84 4.17 6.50
C ASP A 46 -13.13 2.99 7.15
N GLU A 47 -12.24 2.30 6.41
CA GLU A 47 -11.39 1.24 6.97
C GLU A 47 -10.54 1.78 8.12
N LEU A 48 -9.78 2.85 7.89
CA LEU A 48 -8.87 3.42 8.87
C LEU A 48 -9.62 3.93 10.11
N ARG A 49 -10.77 4.59 9.93
CA ARG A 49 -11.60 5.06 11.05
C ARG A 49 -12.11 3.90 11.91
N ARG A 50 -12.51 2.78 11.30
CA ARG A 50 -12.91 1.57 12.04
C ARG A 50 -11.71 1.02 12.83
N SER A 51 -10.55 0.87 12.20
CA SER A 51 -9.34 0.37 12.87
C SER A 51 -8.91 1.27 14.04
N LEU A 52 -9.01 2.60 13.91
CA LEU A 52 -8.72 3.52 15.02
C LEU A 52 -9.75 3.42 16.15
N ALA A 53 -11.03 3.25 15.82
CA ALA A 53 -12.07 3.06 16.82
C ALA A 53 -11.87 1.77 17.62
N ASP A 54 -11.37 0.70 16.98
CA ASP A 54 -11.07 -0.58 17.63
C ASP A 54 -9.92 -0.50 18.65
N LEU A 55 -9.11 0.56 18.62
CA LEU A 55 -8.06 0.80 19.62
C LEU A 55 -8.56 1.52 20.89
N LEU A 56 -9.78 2.06 20.90
CA LEU A 56 -10.33 2.82 22.04
C LEU A 56 -10.76 1.96 23.25
N PRO A 57 -11.30 0.73 23.09
CA PRO A 57 -11.70 -0.10 24.22
C PRO A 57 -10.54 -0.49 25.14
N THR A 58 -10.85 -0.93 26.35
CA THR A 58 -9.88 -1.50 27.30
C THR A 58 -10.26 -2.94 27.65
N PRO A 59 -9.48 -3.97 27.22
CA PRO A 59 -8.26 -3.86 26.41
C PRO A 59 -8.54 -3.42 24.95
N PRO A 60 -7.53 -2.84 24.25
CA PRO A 60 -7.66 -2.46 22.85
C PRO A 60 -7.78 -3.69 21.94
N VAL A 61 -8.40 -3.52 20.78
CA VAL A 61 -8.57 -4.56 19.74
C VAL A 61 -7.66 -4.20 18.56
N PRO A 62 -6.36 -4.59 18.58
CA PRO A 62 -5.41 -4.21 17.52
C PRO A 62 -5.69 -4.88 16.18
N VAL A 63 -6.42 -6.00 16.20
CA VAL A 63 -6.76 -6.80 15.04
C VAL A 63 -8.24 -7.15 15.11
N PRO A 64 -9.03 -6.83 14.06
CA PRO A 64 -10.46 -7.15 14.04
C PRO A 64 -10.74 -8.63 14.31
N VAL A 65 -11.83 -8.91 15.03
CA VAL A 65 -12.23 -10.28 15.41
C VAL A 65 -12.61 -11.12 14.18
N HIS A 66 -13.17 -10.49 13.16
CA HIS A 66 -13.59 -11.12 11.91
C HIS A 66 -12.87 -10.49 10.72
N GLU A 67 -12.70 -11.28 9.66
CA GLU A 67 -12.17 -10.74 8.42
C GLU A 67 -13.20 -9.79 7.77
N SER A 68 -12.69 -8.74 7.15
CA SER A 68 -13.51 -7.78 6.41
C SER A 68 -14.21 -8.45 5.22
N SER A 69 -15.50 -8.16 5.06
CA SER A 69 -16.28 -8.50 3.87
C SER A 69 -16.26 -7.39 2.81
N ASP A 70 -15.41 -6.38 3.00
CA ASP A 70 -15.28 -5.23 2.11
C ASP A 70 -14.07 -5.38 1.18
N ALA A 71 -14.17 -4.76 0.01
CA ALA A 71 -13.16 -4.75 -1.03
C ALA A 71 -13.19 -3.42 -1.81
N PHE A 72 -12.05 -3.03 -2.37
CA PHE A 72 -12.03 -2.06 -3.46
C PHE A 72 -12.41 -2.75 -4.77
N VAL A 73 -13.14 -2.05 -5.62
CA VAL A 73 -13.65 -2.59 -6.87
C VAL A 73 -13.48 -1.54 -7.96
N LEU A 74 -12.95 -1.97 -9.09
CA LEU A 74 -12.82 -1.14 -10.29
C LEU A 74 -13.21 -1.95 -11.53
N GLU A 75 -13.45 -1.24 -12.62
CA GLU A 75 -13.68 -1.83 -13.94
C GLU A 75 -12.56 -1.41 -14.88
N VAL A 76 -11.92 -2.37 -15.53
CA VAL A 76 -10.90 -2.14 -16.58
C VAL A 76 -11.37 -2.83 -17.83
N ASP A 77 -11.57 -2.07 -18.91
CA ASP A 77 -11.98 -2.61 -20.22
C ASP A 77 -13.20 -3.54 -20.14
N GLY A 78 -14.20 -3.18 -19.33
CA GLY A 78 -15.42 -3.97 -19.12
C GLY A 78 -15.25 -5.17 -18.18
N VAL A 79 -14.07 -5.37 -17.57
CA VAL A 79 -13.79 -6.45 -16.61
C VAL A 79 -13.79 -5.89 -15.19
N VAL A 80 -14.68 -6.43 -14.35
CA VAL A 80 -14.70 -6.13 -12.92
C VAL A 80 -13.51 -6.79 -12.23
N CYS A 81 -12.69 -5.97 -11.58
CA CYS A 81 -11.57 -6.40 -10.76
C CYS A 81 -11.78 -5.99 -9.30
N VAL A 82 -11.34 -6.86 -8.39
CA VAL A 82 -11.59 -6.74 -6.95
C VAL A 82 -10.28 -6.83 -6.19
N CYS A 83 -10.13 -5.96 -5.19
CA CYS A 83 -9.03 -5.93 -4.25
C CYS A 83 -9.60 -6.09 -2.83
N PRO A 84 -9.71 -7.32 -2.32
CA PRO A 84 -10.18 -7.60 -0.97
C PRO A 84 -9.36 -6.86 0.09
N TRP A 85 -10.02 -6.26 1.09
CA TRP A 85 -9.31 -5.49 2.11
C TRP A 85 -8.38 -6.35 2.97
N ARG A 86 -8.84 -7.57 3.30
CA ARG A 86 -8.14 -8.49 4.21
C ARG A 86 -7.59 -7.79 5.47
N THR A 87 -8.39 -6.88 6.04
CA THR A 87 -8.00 -5.98 7.14
C THR A 87 -7.46 -6.77 8.35
N ARG A 88 -8.03 -7.94 8.62
CA ARG A 88 -7.60 -8.77 9.74
C ARG A 88 -6.19 -9.34 9.51
N LEU A 89 -5.96 -9.92 8.32
CA LEU A 89 -4.63 -10.39 7.93
C LEU A 89 -3.59 -9.27 7.98
N ARG A 90 -3.91 -8.12 7.37
CA ARG A 90 -3.01 -6.97 7.37
C ARG A 90 -2.74 -6.44 8.77
N GLY A 91 -3.74 -6.45 9.66
CA GLY A 91 -3.58 -6.08 11.06
C GLY A 91 -2.59 -6.97 11.81
N TRP A 92 -2.65 -8.29 11.61
CA TRP A 92 -1.66 -9.21 12.19
C TRP A 92 -0.25 -8.99 11.65
N GLN A 93 -0.10 -8.76 10.35
CA GLN A 93 1.20 -8.47 9.73
C GLN A 93 1.80 -7.17 10.29
N ALA A 94 1.01 -6.10 10.33
CA ALA A 94 1.44 -4.81 10.89
C ALA A 94 1.82 -4.92 12.38
N LEU A 95 1.12 -5.75 13.16
CA LEU A 95 1.46 -5.97 14.57
C LEU A 95 2.83 -6.64 14.75
N GLY A 96 3.24 -7.49 13.81
CA GLY A 96 4.56 -8.13 13.82
C GLY A 96 5.70 -7.13 13.64
N GLU A 97 5.47 -6.06 12.88
CA GLU A 97 6.46 -5.01 12.57
C GLU A 97 6.49 -3.90 13.64
N LEU A 98 5.41 -3.75 14.42
CA LEU A 98 5.23 -2.65 15.37
C LEU A 98 6.32 -2.56 16.46
N GLY A 99 6.94 -3.69 16.82
CA GLY A 99 8.00 -3.76 17.83
C GLY A 99 9.26 -2.99 17.45
N ASP A 100 9.52 -2.83 16.15
CA ASP A 100 10.68 -2.11 15.62
C ASP A 100 10.39 -0.61 15.44
N GLU A 101 9.11 -0.21 15.46
CA GLU A 101 8.69 1.17 15.21
C GLU A 101 8.55 2.02 16.48
N LEU A 102 8.20 1.42 17.62
CA LEU A 102 7.89 2.14 18.86
C LEU A 102 8.81 1.73 20.02
N PRO A 103 9.28 2.69 20.84
CA PRO A 103 9.95 2.38 22.09
C PRO A 103 9.04 1.51 22.97
N ARG A 104 9.61 0.48 23.60
CA ARG A 104 8.85 -0.51 24.37
C ARG A 104 7.88 0.07 25.42
N PRO A 105 8.23 1.12 26.21
CA PRO A 105 7.28 1.72 27.14
C PRO A 105 6.04 2.31 26.47
N VAL A 106 6.20 2.93 25.29
CA VAL A 106 5.09 3.47 24.51
C VAL A 106 4.23 2.32 23.98
N LEU A 107 4.88 1.29 23.42
CA LEU A 107 4.22 0.10 22.92
C LEU A 107 3.39 -0.61 24.00
N ASP A 108 3.93 -0.77 25.21
CA ASP A 108 3.24 -1.40 26.34
C ASP A 108 2.07 -0.56 26.86
N ALA A 109 2.15 0.77 26.75
CA ALA A 109 1.07 1.67 27.13
C ALA A 109 -0.10 1.64 26.13
N VAL A 110 0.19 1.68 24.82
CA VAL A 110 -0.85 1.72 23.78
C VAL A 110 -1.42 0.33 23.47
N LEU A 111 -0.61 -0.72 23.60
CA LEU A 111 -1.01 -2.07 23.26
C LEU A 111 -0.32 -3.08 24.19
N PRO A 112 -0.89 -3.40 25.36
CA PRO A 112 -0.23 -4.22 26.38
C PRO A 112 0.32 -5.54 25.88
N GLU A 113 1.45 -6.00 26.44
CA GLU A 113 2.17 -7.21 25.99
C GLU A 113 1.27 -8.46 25.94
N VAL A 114 0.34 -8.62 26.88
CA VAL A 114 -0.63 -9.72 26.89
C VAL A 114 -1.52 -9.73 25.64
N VAL A 115 -1.94 -8.56 25.17
CA VAL A 115 -2.76 -8.42 23.97
C VAL A 115 -1.94 -8.76 22.73
N ARG A 116 -0.68 -8.29 22.66
CA ARG A 116 0.23 -8.59 21.54
C ARG A 116 0.53 -10.08 21.43
N ARG A 117 0.85 -10.73 22.55
CA ARG A 117 1.10 -12.18 22.60
C ARG A 117 -0.14 -12.98 22.18
N GLN A 118 -1.32 -12.59 22.66
CA GLN A 118 -2.57 -13.24 22.27
C GLN A 118 -2.83 -13.10 20.76
N ALA A 119 -2.65 -11.90 20.20
CA ALA A 119 -2.83 -11.66 18.77
C ALA A 119 -1.83 -12.45 17.91
N ALA A 120 -0.58 -12.59 18.34
CA ALA A 120 0.42 -13.42 17.67
C ALA A 120 0.01 -14.91 17.66
N LEU A 121 -0.45 -15.44 18.80
CA LEU A 121 -0.96 -16.83 18.87
C LEU A 121 -2.21 -17.04 18.01
N ASP A 122 -3.10 -16.05 17.95
CA ASP A 122 -4.27 -16.09 17.08
C ASP A 122 -3.87 -16.10 15.60
N TYR A 123 -2.85 -15.32 15.24
CA TYR A 123 -2.31 -15.30 13.88
C TYR A 123 -1.70 -16.65 13.50
N GLU A 124 -0.83 -17.23 14.33
CA GLU A 124 -0.24 -18.55 14.09
C GLU A 124 -1.30 -19.63 13.88
N ARG A 125 -2.32 -19.66 14.75
CA ARG A 125 -3.45 -20.59 14.61
C ARG A 125 -4.26 -20.36 13.34
N TRP A 126 -4.41 -19.12 12.92
CA TRP A 126 -5.14 -18.78 11.71
C TRP A 126 -4.34 -19.16 10.46
N LEU A 127 -3.04 -18.85 10.42
CA LEU A 127 -2.14 -19.14 9.31
C LEU A 127 -2.02 -20.65 9.07
N ALA A 128 -1.94 -21.45 10.15
CA ALA A 128 -1.93 -22.92 10.04
C ALA A 128 -3.17 -23.49 9.33
N ARG A 129 -4.30 -22.77 9.35
CA ARG A 129 -5.54 -23.16 8.64
C ARG A 129 -5.69 -22.49 7.28
N ASN A 130 -4.88 -21.47 6.98
CA ASN A 130 -4.96 -20.66 5.77
C ASN A 130 -3.54 -20.45 5.21
N PRO A 131 -2.81 -21.52 4.84
CA PRO A 131 -1.40 -21.43 4.45
C PRO A 131 -1.18 -20.60 3.18
N ASP A 132 -2.18 -20.54 2.30
CA ASP A 132 -2.12 -19.80 1.02
C ASP A 132 -2.66 -18.37 1.14
N ALA A 133 -2.95 -17.89 2.36
CA ALA A 133 -3.51 -16.56 2.52
C ALA A 133 -2.47 -15.47 2.25
N ARG A 134 -2.87 -14.50 1.42
CA ARG A 134 -2.06 -13.36 1.03
C ARG A 134 -2.83 -12.05 1.16
N PRO A 135 -2.16 -10.92 1.43
CA PRO A 135 -2.79 -9.61 1.37
C PRO A 135 -2.78 -9.07 -0.07
N TRP A 136 -3.90 -8.52 -0.54
CA TRP A 136 -3.98 -7.81 -1.82
C TRP A 136 -3.47 -6.36 -1.74
N ILE A 137 -3.18 -5.91 -0.52
CA ILE A 137 -2.82 -4.53 -0.21
C ILE A 137 -1.58 -4.53 0.66
N ARG A 138 -0.56 -3.80 0.23
CA ARG A 138 0.57 -3.38 1.06
C ARG A 138 0.40 -1.92 1.44
N THR A 139 0.81 -1.55 2.64
CA THR A 139 0.68 -0.19 3.17
C THR A 139 2.01 0.35 3.64
N SER A 140 2.21 1.65 3.51
CA SER A 140 3.28 2.37 4.18
C SER A 140 2.70 3.62 4.84
N THR A 141 3.38 4.15 5.86
CA THR A 141 2.95 5.36 6.55
C THR A 141 4.00 6.45 6.37
N TRP A 142 3.54 7.68 6.11
CA TRP A 142 4.40 8.86 5.95
C TRP A 142 5.46 8.78 4.85
N GLN A 143 5.29 7.87 3.89
CA GLN A 143 6.16 7.73 2.73
C GLN A 143 5.51 6.89 1.64
N VAL A 144 6.05 6.97 0.43
CA VAL A 144 5.91 5.95 -0.61
C VAL A 144 7.27 5.26 -0.78
N PRO A 145 7.38 3.94 -0.53
CA PRO A 145 8.63 3.23 -0.76
C PRO A 145 9.12 3.33 -2.21
N LEU A 146 10.41 3.62 -2.41
CA LEU A 146 10.99 3.81 -3.75
C LEU A 146 10.78 2.62 -4.70
N HIS A 147 10.86 1.40 -4.17
CA HIS A 147 10.64 0.18 -4.95
C HIS A 147 9.20 0.06 -5.50
N TRP A 148 8.22 0.80 -4.95
CA TRP A 148 6.86 0.85 -5.51
C TRP A 148 6.78 1.71 -6.76
N PHE A 149 7.54 2.80 -6.84
CA PHE A 149 7.59 3.65 -8.03
C PHE A 149 8.16 2.92 -9.24
N VAL A 150 9.05 1.95 -9.05
CA VAL A 150 9.58 1.09 -10.13
C VAL A 150 8.47 0.32 -10.86
N LEU A 151 7.36 0.03 -10.18
CA LEU A 151 6.26 -0.74 -10.77
C LEU A 151 5.51 0.05 -11.85
N VAL A 152 5.53 1.38 -11.77
CA VAL A 152 4.70 2.29 -12.55
C VAL A 152 5.56 3.20 -13.41
N SER A 153 4.94 3.83 -14.40
CA SER A 153 5.52 4.90 -15.20
C SER A 153 4.79 6.20 -14.93
N ASP A 154 5.46 7.33 -15.16
CA ASP A 154 4.86 8.64 -14.93
C ASP A 154 3.61 8.89 -15.79
N GLY A 155 3.57 8.32 -17.00
CA GLY A 155 2.38 8.40 -17.88
C GLY A 155 1.15 7.63 -17.37
N GLU A 156 1.30 6.78 -16.35
CA GLU A 156 0.20 6.06 -15.69
C GLU A 156 -0.38 6.83 -14.49
N ARG A 157 0.16 8.02 -14.21
CA ARG A 157 -0.25 8.92 -13.13
C ARG A 157 -1.62 9.53 -13.40
N ARG A 158 -2.43 9.63 -12.35
CA ARG A 158 -3.66 10.42 -12.30
C ARG A 158 -3.66 11.24 -11.02
N PHE A 159 -3.76 12.55 -11.19
CA PHE A 159 -3.87 13.51 -10.11
C PHE A 159 -5.17 14.29 -10.25
N ASP A 160 -5.90 14.42 -9.14
CA ASP A 160 -7.04 15.31 -9.00
C ASP A 160 -6.83 16.12 -7.71
N LYS A 161 -6.89 17.45 -7.82
CA LYS A 161 -6.77 18.37 -6.68
C LYS A 161 -7.95 18.25 -5.71
N GLY A 162 -9.00 17.54 -6.10
CA GLY A 162 -10.25 17.51 -5.40
C GLY A 162 -11.03 18.81 -5.56
N SER A 163 -12.26 18.79 -5.07
CA SER A 163 -13.14 19.95 -4.94
C SER A 163 -13.90 19.84 -3.62
N GLY A 164 -14.80 20.77 -3.31
CA GLY A 164 -15.55 20.74 -2.04
C GLY A 164 -16.27 19.40 -1.78
N ASP A 165 -16.72 18.71 -2.83
CA ASP A 165 -17.46 17.45 -2.74
C ASP A 165 -16.63 16.21 -3.13
N VAL A 166 -15.47 16.39 -3.75
CA VAL A 166 -14.61 15.29 -4.25
C VAL A 166 -13.27 15.35 -3.55
N PRO A 167 -12.85 14.32 -2.80
CA PRO A 167 -11.56 14.34 -2.12
C PRO A 167 -10.40 14.38 -3.13
N PRO A 168 -9.26 15.01 -2.78
CA PRO A 168 -8.06 14.94 -3.59
C PRO A 168 -7.58 13.50 -3.77
N MET A 169 -6.90 13.24 -4.88
CA MET A 169 -6.41 11.91 -5.24
C MET A 169 -5.12 12.02 -6.04
N LEU A 170 -4.15 11.16 -5.72
CA LEU A 170 -2.97 10.92 -6.53
C LEU A 170 -2.71 9.42 -6.58
N ARG A 171 -2.75 8.83 -7.77
CA ARG A 171 -2.50 7.41 -7.96
C ARG A 171 -1.87 7.10 -9.31
N TYR A 172 -1.26 5.92 -9.39
CA TYR A 172 -0.75 5.32 -10.61
C TYR A 172 -1.41 3.97 -10.80
N GLN A 173 -1.79 3.64 -12.03
CA GLN A 173 -2.42 2.36 -12.36
C GLN A 173 -1.73 1.71 -13.54
N THR A 174 -1.27 0.47 -13.36
CA THR A 174 -0.54 -0.26 -14.39
C THR A 174 -1.02 -1.72 -14.49
N PRO A 175 -1.04 -2.32 -15.69
CA PRO A 175 -1.26 -3.76 -15.84
C PRO A 175 -0.18 -4.58 -15.11
N MET A 176 -0.58 -5.69 -14.48
CA MET A 176 0.32 -6.60 -13.76
C MET A 176 1.52 -7.04 -14.62
N VAL A 177 1.31 -7.29 -15.90
CA VAL A 177 2.38 -7.70 -16.84
C VAL A 177 3.46 -6.62 -16.95
N GLU A 178 3.08 -5.35 -17.05
CA GLU A 178 4.05 -4.25 -17.14
C GLU A 178 4.76 -4.01 -15.80
N ALA A 179 4.05 -4.07 -14.67
CA ALA A 179 4.66 -4.01 -13.34
C ALA A 179 5.75 -5.09 -13.16
N ARG A 180 5.43 -6.36 -13.44
CA ARG A 180 6.40 -7.47 -13.35
C ARG A 180 7.58 -7.30 -14.31
N ARG A 181 7.31 -6.82 -15.54
CA ARG A 181 8.36 -6.54 -16.54
C ARG A 181 9.33 -5.46 -16.05
N ARG A 182 8.81 -4.40 -15.43
CA ARG A 182 9.63 -3.31 -14.88
C ARG A 182 10.46 -3.77 -13.69
N VAL A 183 9.89 -4.54 -12.75
CA VAL A 183 10.65 -5.18 -11.66
C VAL A 183 11.79 -6.02 -12.20
N ALA A 184 11.52 -6.90 -13.16
CA ALA A 184 12.54 -7.77 -13.74
C ALA A 184 13.66 -6.98 -14.44
N ARG A 185 13.32 -5.87 -15.12
CA ARG A 185 14.30 -4.97 -15.77
C ARG A 185 15.16 -4.24 -14.74
N ALA A 186 14.52 -3.62 -13.75
CA ALA A 186 15.19 -2.89 -12.69
C ALA A 186 16.13 -3.81 -11.89
N LEU A 187 15.68 -5.00 -11.51
CA LEU A 187 16.52 -5.96 -10.79
C LEU A 187 17.74 -6.41 -11.59
N ARG A 188 17.64 -6.56 -12.91
CA ARG A 188 18.81 -6.87 -13.75
C ARG A 188 19.81 -5.73 -13.73
N THR A 189 19.34 -4.51 -14.01
CA THR A 189 20.21 -3.31 -14.01
C THR A 189 20.85 -3.09 -12.65
N LEU A 190 20.10 -3.18 -11.56
CA LEU A 190 20.63 -2.95 -10.23
C LEU A 190 21.67 -4.01 -9.85
N LYS A 191 21.43 -5.30 -10.11
CA LYS A 191 22.40 -6.36 -9.81
C LYS A 191 23.70 -6.29 -10.62
N GLU A 192 23.67 -5.67 -11.79
CA GLU A 192 24.85 -5.46 -12.63
C GLU A 192 25.67 -4.23 -12.21
N THR A 193 25.05 -3.30 -11.47
CA THR A 193 25.64 -1.99 -11.15
C THR A 193 25.91 -1.78 -9.67
N VAL A 194 25.15 -2.46 -8.80
CA VAL A 194 25.17 -2.35 -7.34
C VAL A 194 25.04 -3.76 -6.76
N ASP A 195 26.00 -4.17 -5.94
CA ASP A 195 26.04 -5.55 -5.42
C ASP A 195 24.83 -5.87 -4.51
N GLU A 196 24.52 -4.98 -3.55
CA GLU A 196 23.43 -5.15 -2.58
C GLU A 196 22.84 -3.79 -2.16
N GLY A 197 21.58 -3.77 -1.75
CA GLY A 197 20.97 -2.55 -1.20
C GLY A 197 19.46 -2.64 -0.99
N PRO A 198 18.88 -1.73 -0.18
CA PRO A 198 17.48 -1.77 0.24
C PRO A 198 16.47 -1.67 -0.92
N LEU A 199 16.88 -1.04 -2.03
CA LEU A 199 16.06 -1.01 -3.25
C LEU A 199 15.97 -2.38 -3.92
N ILE A 200 17.07 -3.15 -3.96
CA ILE A 200 17.09 -4.51 -4.52
C ILE A 200 16.24 -5.43 -3.66
N ASP A 201 16.40 -5.38 -2.34
CA ASP A 201 15.62 -6.20 -1.40
C ASP A 201 14.12 -5.91 -1.50
N GLY A 202 13.75 -4.62 -1.53
CA GLY A 202 12.37 -4.19 -1.71
C GLY A 202 11.79 -4.63 -3.06
N LEU A 203 12.59 -4.62 -4.13
CA LEU A 203 12.16 -5.10 -5.45
C LEU A 203 12.00 -6.62 -5.52
N LEU A 204 12.89 -7.37 -4.88
CA LEU A 204 12.75 -8.82 -4.76
C LEU A 204 11.48 -9.16 -3.98
N ASP A 205 11.23 -8.45 -2.89
CA ASP A 205 10.07 -8.69 -2.04
C ASP A 205 8.74 -8.36 -2.74
N VAL A 206 8.63 -7.17 -3.33
CA VAL A 206 7.42 -6.79 -4.09
C VAL A 206 7.27 -7.65 -5.34
N GLY A 207 8.35 -8.06 -5.99
CA GLY A 207 8.35 -8.96 -7.13
C GLY A 207 7.72 -10.32 -6.80
N ARG A 208 8.19 -10.97 -5.73
CA ARG A 208 7.62 -12.24 -5.23
C ARG A 208 6.13 -12.10 -4.90
N TRP A 209 5.76 -11.00 -4.23
CA TRP A 209 4.36 -10.74 -3.92
C TRP A 209 3.51 -10.58 -5.17
N LEU A 210 3.97 -9.83 -6.17
CA LEU A 210 3.25 -9.67 -7.43
C LEU A 210 3.04 -11.01 -8.14
N GLU A 211 3.96 -11.97 -8.03
CA GLU A 211 3.88 -13.31 -8.64
C GLU A 211 2.69 -14.14 -8.13
N GLU A 212 2.19 -13.87 -6.93
CA GLU A 212 1.07 -14.60 -6.31
C GLU A 212 -0.30 -14.31 -6.97
N PHE A 213 -0.38 -13.26 -7.79
CA PHE A 213 -1.63 -12.78 -8.38
C PHE A 213 -1.81 -13.20 -9.85
N HIS A 214 -3.04 -13.15 -10.31
CA HIS A 214 -3.38 -13.43 -11.71
C HIS A 214 -2.71 -12.42 -12.68
N PRO A 215 -2.20 -12.85 -13.85
CA PRO A 215 -1.45 -11.97 -14.76
C PRO A 215 -2.30 -10.87 -15.42
N ARG A 216 -3.63 -11.02 -15.47
CA ARG A 216 -4.57 -9.98 -15.93
C ARG A 216 -5.04 -9.02 -14.83
N SER A 217 -4.36 -9.01 -13.68
CA SER A 217 -4.65 -8.08 -12.60
C SER A 217 -4.13 -6.68 -12.90
N LEU A 218 -4.65 -5.69 -12.17
CA LEU A 218 -4.17 -4.32 -12.19
C LEU A 218 -3.41 -4.02 -10.89
N VAL A 219 -2.29 -3.32 -10.98
CA VAL A 219 -1.55 -2.81 -9.82
C VAL A 219 -1.82 -1.32 -9.70
N GLU A 220 -2.17 -0.87 -8.50
CA GLU A 220 -2.41 0.54 -8.18
C GLU A 220 -1.47 0.98 -7.06
N LEU A 221 -0.70 2.03 -7.31
CA LEU A 221 -0.04 2.81 -6.27
C LEU A 221 -0.92 4.00 -5.95
N ASP A 222 -1.49 4.05 -4.75
CA ASP A 222 -2.39 5.12 -4.29
C ASP A 222 -1.75 5.85 -3.10
N TYR A 223 -1.63 7.18 -3.21
CA TYR A 223 -1.12 8.03 -2.13
C TYR A 223 -2.07 8.05 -0.93
N GLY A 224 -3.33 7.65 -1.10
CA GLY A 224 -4.24 7.32 -0.01
C GLY A 224 -4.50 8.49 0.93
N GLY A 225 -4.03 8.37 2.16
CA GLY A 225 -4.10 9.43 3.17
C GLY A 225 -3.16 10.61 2.88
N LEU A 226 -2.00 10.38 2.25
CA LEU A 226 -0.97 11.42 2.09
C LEU A 226 -1.44 12.65 1.30
N VAL A 227 -2.40 12.47 0.40
CA VAL A 227 -2.98 13.59 -0.36
C VAL A 227 -3.67 14.62 0.54
N HIS A 228 -4.01 14.24 1.78
CA HIS A 228 -4.59 15.14 2.79
C HIS A 228 -3.52 15.79 3.69
N ALA A 229 -2.29 15.26 3.70
CA ALA A 229 -1.16 15.82 4.46
C ALA A 229 -0.28 16.77 3.63
N LEU A 230 -0.31 16.62 2.30
CA LEU A 230 0.57 17.34 1.39
C LEU A 230 -0.15 18.48 0.66
N PRO A 231 0.51 19.63 0.43
CA PRO A 231 -0.03 20.69 -0.39
C PRO A 231 -0.31 20.22 -1.82
N ALA A 232 -1.39 20.72 -2.43
CA ALA A 232 -1.79 20.34 -3.78
C ALA A 232 -0.71 20.61 -4.83
N GLY A 233 0.08 21.69 -4.68
CA GLY A 233 1.21 21.98 -5.56
C GLY A 233 2.34 20.94 -5.44
N GLU A 234 2.70 20.52 -4.21
CA GLU A 234 3.70 19.46 -4.00
C GLU A 234 3.24 18.14 -4.64
N LEU A 235 1.94 17.82 -4.56
CA LEU A 235 1.37 16.62 -5.19
C LEU A 235 1.32 16.72 -6.72
N GLU A 236 0.99 17.90 -7.24
CA GLU A 236 0.92 18.18 -8.68
C GLU A 236 2.28 18.03 -9.35
N ASP A 237 3.33 18.51 -8.69
CA ASP A 237 4.72 18.46 -9.14
C ASP A 237 5.44 17.14 -8.74
N ASP A 238 4.75 16.22 -8.06
CA ASP A 238 5.31 14.92 -7.71
C ASP A 238 5.34 13.98 -8.93
N HIS A 239 6.54 13.89 -9.49
CA HIS A 239 6.95 12.98 -10.56
C HIS A 239 7.99 11.95 -10.09
N SER A 240 7.84 11.43 -8.86
CA SER A 240 8.78 10.45 -8.29
C SER A 240 8.93 9.19 -9.14
N ALA A 241 7.90 8.78 -9.88
CA ALA A 241 8.00 7.66 -10.82
C ALA A 241 8.97 7.96 -11.98
N ALA A 242 8.97 9.19 -12.49
CA ALA A 242 9.90 9.62 -13.53
C ALA A 242 11.35 9.65 -13.00
N ASP A 243 11.56 10.24 -11.81
CA ASP A 243 12.89 10.32 -11.20
C ASP A 243 13.48 8.93 -10.92
N VAL A 244 12.69 7.97 -10.44
CA VAL A 244 13.15 6.58 -10.23
C VAL A 244 13.49 5.91 -11.57
N ALA A 245 12.68 6.12 -12.60
CA ALA A 245 12.95 5.58 -13.93
C ALA A 245 14.24 6.15 -14.54
N GLU A 246 14.45 7.46 -14.42
CA GLU A 246 15.67 8.16 -14.84
C GLU A 246 16.90 7.61 -14.11
N GLY A 247 16.82 7.44 -12.78
CA GLY A 247 17.93 6.91 -12.00
C GLY A 247 18.33 5.49 -12.42
N ILE A 248 17.35 4.59 -12.64
CA ILE A 248 17.61 3.22 -13.12
C ILE A 248 18.19 3.25 -14.54
N GLU A 249 17.69 4.15 -15.40
CA GLU A 249 18.18 4.28 -16.76
C GLU A 249 19.62 4.81 -16.82
N ALA A 250 19.96 5.79 -15.99
CA ALA A 250 21.30 6.33 -15.86
C ALA A 250 22.30 5.25 -15.38
N LEU A 251 21.92 4.47 -14.36
CA LEU A 251 22.70 3.31 -13.91
C LEU A 251 22.95 2.31 -15.05
N ARG A 252 21.93 2.03 -15.87
CA ARG A 252 22.07 1.12 -17.03
C ARG A 252 23.10 1.60 -18.05
N HIS A 253 23.31 2.91 -18.17
CA HIS A 253 24.32 3.51 -19.06
C HIS A 253 25.67 3.76 -18.37
N GLY A 254 25.83 3.36 -17.10
CA GLY A 254 27.03 3.62 -16.33
C GLY A 254 27.19 5.07 -15.86
N ASP A 255 26.12 5.87 -15.95
CA ASP A 255 26.12 7.27 -15.52
C ASP A 255 25.68 7.37 -14.05
N GLY A 256 26.65 7.15 -13.15
CA GLY A 256 26.42 7.22 -11.71
C GLY A 256 26.12 8.64 -11.20
N GLU A 257 26.56 9.67 -11.92
CA GLU A 257 26.32 11.08 -11.56
C GLU A 257 24.85 11.42 -11.78
N ALA A 258 24.32 11.17 -12.99
CA ALA A 258 22.90 11.38 -13.28
C ALA A 258 21.99 10.52 -12.39
N ALA A 259 22.39 9.28 -12.08
CA ALA A 259 21.66 8.44 -11.14
C ALA A 259 21.62 9.06 -9.73
N GLY A 260 22.74 9.65 -9.28
CA GLY A 260 22.84 10.35 -8.01
C GLY A 260 21.98 11.62 -7.95
N GLU A 261 21.92 12.38 -9.04
CA GLU A 261 21.06 13.57 -9.16
C GLU A 261 19.57 13.19 -9.06
N ALA A 262 19.14 12.17 -9.80
CA ALA A 262 17.77 11.67 -9.76
C ALA A 262 17.39 11.18 -8.35
N TYR A 263 18.28 10.44 -7.69
CA TYR A 263 18.09 10.03 -6.29
C TYR A 263 18.05 11.23 -5.33
N GLY A 264 18.87 12.25 -5.56
CA GLY A 264 18.88 13.49 -4.77
C GLY A 264 17.54 14.22 -4.81
N ARG A 265 16.92 14.35 -6.00
CA ARG A 265 15.58 14.96 -6.16
C ARG A 265 14.51 14.21 -5.36
N LEU A 266 14.56 12.87 -5.36
CA LEU A 266 13.66 12.04 -4.57
C LEU A 266 13.87 12.26 -3.06
N VAL A 267 15.10 12.22 -2.59
CA VAL A 267 15.41 12.42 -1.16
C VAL A 267 14.93 13.79 -0.69
N GLU A 268 15.15 14.83 -1.50
CA GLU A 268 14.71 16.20 -1.21
C GLU A 268 13.18 16.28 -1.12
N ARG A 269 12.46 15.77 -2.13
CA ARG A 269 10.99 15.78 -2.15
C ARG A 269 10.40 15.07 -0.94
N TRP A 270 10.95 13.90 -0.57
CA TRP A 270 10.47 13.10 0.55
C TRP A 270 11.00 13.56 1.92
N ARG A 271 11.84 14.61 1.99
CA ARG A 271 12.25 15.20 3.28
C ARG A 271 11.08 15.91 3.95
N SER A 272 10.30 16.69 3.19
CA SER A 272 9.15 17.44 3.72
C SER A 272 8.10 16.53 4.38
N VAL A 273 7.93 15.30 3.88
CA VAL A 273 7.00 14.31 4.45
C VAL A 273 7.55 13.70 5.74
N ARG A 274 8.86 13.43 5.80
CA ARG A 274 9.54 12.93 7.00
C ARG A 274 9.55 13.95 8.14
N ASP A 275 9.71 15.23 7.81
CA ASP A 275 9.63 16.31 8.81
C ASP A 275 8.23 16.38 9.43
N ARG A 276 7.17 16.21 8.62
CA ARG A 276 5.78 16.12 9.11
C ARG A 276 5.55 14.90 10.01
N ARG A 277 6.15 13.74 9.72
CA ARG A 277 6.10 12.58 10.62
C ARG A 277 6.74 12.90 11.98
N SER A 278 7.89 13.57 11.97
CA SER A 278 8.64 13.87 13.21
C SER A 278 7.95 14.93 14.08
N ALA A 279 7.10 15.76 13.48
CA ALA A 279 6.32 16.78 14.16
C ALA A 279 4.98 16.27 14.76
N ASN A 280 4.57 15.03 14.46
CA ASN A 280 3.36 14.38 14.98
C ASN A 280 3.71 13.26 15.96
#